data_AF-A0A8X6J100-F1
#
_entry.id   AF-A0A8X6J100-F1
#
_cell.length_a   1.000
_cell.length_b   1.000
_cell.length_c   1.000
_cell.angle_alpha   90.00
_cell.angle_beta   90.00
_cell.angle_gamma   90.00
#
_symmetry.space_group_name_H-M   'P 1'
#
loop_
_entity.id
_entity.type
_entity.pdbx_description
1 polymer ?
#
loop_
_entity_poly.entity_id
_entity_poly.type
_entity_poly.pdbx_seq_one_letter_code
_entity_poly.pdbx_strand_id
1 'polypeptide(L)'
;MRLREWRGGKKRAMQFAVPIVWSEPTNLVDNCYLCMMAHMKMGWLRKMKDLLQYPCIPSAIQPVPHSADMPIPDSPKKYEILKHYAEEEFIRSETSHDPDI
;
A
#
# COMPACT_ATOMS: atom_id res chain seq x y z
N MET A 1 -8.75 -0.64 9.70
CA MET A 1 -8.45 -2.04 10.08
C MET A 1 -6.95 -2.29 9.91
N ARG A 2 -6.26 -2.97 10.83
CA ARG A 2 -4.78 -3.05 10.87
C ARG A 2 -4.28 -4.49 10.72
N LEU A 3 -3.30 -4.73 9.86
CA LEU A 3 -2.67 -6.05 9.65
C LEU A 3 -2.21 -6.71 10.96
N ARG A 4 -1.68 -5.90 11.89
CA ARG A 4 -1.24 -6.35 13.22
C ARG A 4 -2.39 -6.95 14.05
N GLU A 5 -3.61 -6.44 13.91
CA GLU A 5 -4.79 -6.93 14.63
C GLU A 5 -5.26 -8.27 14.08
N TRP A 6 -5.26 -8.43 12.75
CA TRP A 6 -5.57 -9.70 12.10
C TRP A 6 -4.53 -10.77 12.45
N ARG A 7 -3.25 -10.42 12.35
CA ARG A 7 -2.14 -11.29 12.75
C ARG A 7 -2.22 -11.74 14.21
N GLY A 8 -2.63 -10.85 15.11
CA GLY A 8 -2.80 -11.16 16.53
C GLY A 8 -4.13 -11.86 16.87
N GLY A 9 -4.91 -12.29 15.87
CA GLY A 9 -6.22 -12.95 16.08
C GLY A 9 -7.32 -12.05 16.62
N LYS A 10 -7.05 -10.75 16.83
CA LYS A 10 -8.05 -9.78 17.30
C LYS A 10 -9.08 -9.44 16.22
N LYS A 11 -8.72 -9.62 14.95
CA LYS A 11 -9.62 -9.48 13.81
C LYS A 11 -9.60 -10.73 12.94
N ARG A 12 -10.78 -11.08 12.44
CA ARG A 12 -10.98 -12.28 11.61
C ARG A 12 -10.40 -12.15 10.20
N ALA A 13 -10.45 -10.95 9.61
CA ALA A 13 -10.10 -10.77 8.20
C ALA A 13 -9.63 -9.35 7.90
N MET A 14 -8.99 -9.22 6.73
CA MET A 14 -8.90 -7.94 6.03
C MET A 14 -10.25 -7.63 5.34
N GLN A 15 -10.49 -6.37 4.93
CA GLN A 15 -11.70 -5.94 4.21
C GLN A 15 -11.59 -6.21 2.70
N PHE A 16 -10.42 -6.68 2.27
CA PHE A 16 -10.07 -6.95 0.88
C PHE A 16 -9.29 -8.26 0.83
N ALA A 17 -9.46 -8.99 -0.26
CA ALA A 17 -8.59 -10.11 -0.63
C ALA A 17 -7.27 -9.60 -1.19
N VAL A 18 -7.33 -8.60 -2.07
CA VAL A 18 -6.16 -7.96 -2.68
C VAL A 18 -6.15 -6.49 -2.26
N PRO A 19 -5.06 -5.98 -1.67
CA PRO A 19 -4.95 -4.56 -1.35
C PRO A 19 -5.03 -3.70 -2.61
N ILE A 20 -5.09 -2.38 -2.43
CA ILE A 20 -4.82 -1.46 -3.53
C ILE A 20 -3.45 -1.80 -4.11
N VAL A 21 -3.40 -2.04 -5.42
CA VAL A 21 -2.15 -2.26 -6.14
C VAL A 21 -1.76 -0.95 -6.80
N TRP A 22 -0.58 -0.47 -6.43
CA TRP A 22 0.02 0.72 -6.99
C TRP A 22 1.02 0.30 -8.07
N SER A 23 0.88 0.88 -9.25
CA SER A 23 1.77 0.64 -10.38
C SER A 23 2.35 1.96 -10.87
N GLU A 24 3.47 1.88 -11.57
CA GLU A 24 4.04 3.07 -12.20
C GLU A 24 3.07 3.64 -13.25
N PRO A 25 2.81 4.96 -13.23
CA PRO A 25 1.96 5.58 -14.23
C PRO A 25 2.59 5.54 -15.61
N THR A 26 1.86 5.07 -16.62
CA THR A 26 2.34 5.08 -18.01
C THR A 26 2.34 6.47 -18.63
N ASN A 27 1.55 7.39 -18.07
CA ASN A 27 1.51 8.80 -18.44
C ASN A 27 1.05 9.66 -17.25
N LEU A 28 1.34 10.96 -17.29
CA LEU A 28 1.04 11.90 -16.21
C LEU A 28 -0.37 12.52 -16.30
N VAL A 29 -1.10 12.25 -17.38
CA VAL A 29 -2.39 12.91 -17.68
C VAL A 29 -3.55 12.06 -17.17
N ASP A 30 -3.67 10.83 -17.67
CA ASP A 30 -4.81 9.95 -17.43
C ASP A 30 -4.47 8.79 -16.50
N ASN A 31 -3.21 8.35 -16.51
CA ASN A 31 -2.77 7.18 -15.76
C ASN A 31 -1.91 7.54 -14.54
N CYS A 32 -1.95 8.77 -14.02
CA CYS A 32 -1.25 9.14 -12.80
C CYS A 32 -2.22 9.39 -11.65
N TYR A 33 -2.44 8.37 -10.81
CA TYR A 33 -3.34 8.50 -9.66
C TYR A 33 -2.91 9.62 -8.71
N LEU A 34 -1.61 9.74 -8.44
CA LEU A 34 -1.08 10.77 -7.55
C LEU A 34 -1.36 12.18 -8.10
N CYS A 35 -1.20 12.35 -9.42
CA CYS A 35 -1.47 13.60 -10.12
C CYS A 35 -2.96 13.96 -10.04
N MET A 36 -3.86 13.01 -10.36
CA MET A 36 -5.31 13.21 -10.24
C MET A 36 -5.72 13.59 -8.81
N MET A 37 -5.19 12.88 -7.82
CA MET A 37 -5.50 13.16 -6.41
C MET A 37 -4.92 14.49 -5.94
N ALA A 38 -3.80 14.97 -6.49
CA ALA A 38 -3.24 16.28 -6.17
C ALA A 38 -4.24 17.39 -6.53
N HIS A 39 -4.88 17.31 -7.70
CA HIS A 39 -5.94 18.26 -8.09
C HIS A 39 -7.16 18.20 -7.16
N MET A 40 -7.53 17.01 -6.69
CA MET A 40 -8.66 16.84 -5.76
C MET A 40 -8.35 17.34 -4.34
N LYS A 41 -7.08 17.28 -3.89
CA LYS A 41 -6.64 17.63 -2.53
C LYS A 41 -6.71 19.12 -2.17
N MET A 42 -7.04 20.01 -3.11
CA MET A 42 -7.27 21.44 -2.88
C MET A 42 -8.56 21.69 -2.06
N GLY A 43 -8.56 21.32 -0.78
CA GLY A 43 -9.62 21.62 0.21
C GLY A 43 -10.98 20.92 0.05
N TRP A 44 -11.32 20.47 -1.17
CA TRP A 44 -12.62 19.90 -1.52
C TRP A 44 -12.88 18.55 -0.82
N LEU A 45 -11.87 17.68 -0.77
CA LEU A 45 -12.00 16.31 -0.26
C LEU A 45 -12.42 16.21 1.21
N ARG A 46 -12.12 17.21 2.06
CA ARG A 46 -12.43 17.12 3.49
C ARG A 46 -13.93 17.19 3.77
N LYS A 47 -14.68 17.93 2.93
CA LYS A 47 -16.15 18.10 3.08
C LYS A 47 -16.95 17.01 2.37
N MET A 48 -16.39 16.40 1.32
CA MET A 48 -17.07 15.42 0.47
C MET A 48 -16.46 14.01 0.57
N LYS A 49 -15.93 13.63 1.74
CA LYS A 49 -15.28 12.32 1.92
C LYS A 49 -16.16 11.14 1.53
N ASP A 50 -17.46 11.24 1.82
CA ASP A 50 -18.43 10.18 1.57
C ASP A 50 -18.85 10.09 0.09
N LEU A 51 -18.61 11.16 -0.68
CA LEU A 51 -18.83 11.23 -2.12
C LEU A 51 -17.53 10.93 -2.92
N LEU A 52 -16.40 10.77 -2.24
CA LEU A 52 -15.13 10.51 -2.89
C LEU A 52 -15.07 9.07 -3.38
N GLN A 53 -15.36 8.90 -4.66
CA GLN A 53 -15.10 7.66 -5.37
C GLN A 53 -13.70 7.70 -5.96
N TYR A 54 -12.81 6.86 -5.44
CA TYR A 54 -11.47 6.70 -5.99
C TYR A 54 -11.55 5.94 -7.33
N PRO A 55 -11.04 6.47 -8.44
CA PRO A 55 -11.10 5.78 -9.72
C PRO A 55 -10.17 4.56 -9.73
N CYS A 56 -10.60 3.49 -10.42
CA CYS A 56 -9.75 2.35 -10.72
C CYS A 56 -9.03 2.65 -12.04
N ILE A 57 -7.75 2.98 -11.98
CA ILE A 57 -6.91 3.23 -13.16
C ILE A 57 -5.66 2.33 -13.14
N PRO A 58 -4.93 2.15 -14.25
CA PRO A 58 -3.83 1.19 -14.27
C PRO A 58 -2.72 1.45 -13.23
N SER A 59 -2.46 2.72 -12.84
CA SER A 59 -1.51 3.05 -11.76
C SER A 59 -2.05 2.85 -10.35
N ALA A 60 -3.35 2.66 -10.17
CA ALA A 60 -3.98 2.43 -8.87
C ALA A 60 -5.25 1.58 -9.04
N ILE A 61 -5.08 0.27 -8.88
CA ILE A 61 -6.18 -0.69 -8.94
C ILE A 61 -6.85 -0.74 -7.57
N GLN A 62 -8.18 -0.65 -7.54
CA GLN A 62 -8.97 -0.69 -6.32
C GLN A 62 -8.77 -2.01 -5.54
N PRO A 63 -9.02 -2.01 -4.22
CA PRO A 63 -8.97 -3.24 -3.44
C PRO A 63 -10.03 -4.21 -3.95
N VAL A 64 -9.65 -5.47 -4.10
CA VAL A 64 -10.56 -6.53 -4.53
C VAL A 64 -11.23 -7.13 -3.30
N PRO A 65 -12.57 -7.22 -3.25
CA PRO A 65 -13.26 -7.83 -2.10
C PRO A 65 -13.04 -9.34 -2.05
N HIS A 66 -13.28 -9.94 -0.88
CA HIS A 66 -13.32 -11.39 -0.75
C HIS A 66 -14.49 -11.99 -1.51
N SER A 67 -14.27 -13.16 -2.10
CA SER A 67 -15.27 -13.95 -2.83
C SER A 67 -15.03 -15.44 -2.58
N ALA A 68 -15.84 -16.31 -3.18
CA ALA A 68 -15.60 -17.76 -3.14
C ALA A 68 -14.21 -18.13 -3.73
N ASP A 69 -13.80 -17.43 -4.80
CA ASP A 69 -12.51 -17.64 -5.46
C ASP A 69 -11.34 -16.97 -4.70
N MET A 70 -11.65 -15.97 -3.87
CA MET A 70 -10.69 -15.23 -3.04
C MET A 70 -11.12 -15.24 -1.56
N PRO A 71 -11.05 -16.41 -0.90
CA PRO A 71 -11.50 -16.55 0.48
C PRO A 71 -10.64 -15.74 1.44
N ILE A 72 -11.15 -15.56 2.65
CA ILE A 72 -10.38 -14.96 3.75
C ILE A 72 -9.28 -15.95 4.15
N PRO A 73 -8.00 -15.53 4.16
CA PRO A 73 -6.92 -16.39 4.61
C PRO A 73 -6.95 -16.56 6.13
N ASP A 74 -6.56 -17.74 6.59
CA ASP A 74 -6.32 -18.00 8.01
C ASP A 74 -5.15 -17.15 8.52
N SER A 75 -5.24 -16.70 9.77
CA SER A 75 -4.15 -15.96 10.38
C SER A 75 -2.93 -16.87 10.58
N PRO A 76 -1.70 -16.36 10.38
CA PRO A 76 -0.50 -17.17 10.58
C PRO A 76 -0.36 -17.59 12.04
N LYS A 77 -0.12 -18.89 12.29
CA LYS A 77 0.14 -19.41 13.66
C LYS A 77 1.51 -19.01 14.20
N LYS A 78 2.49 -18.81 13.30
CA LYS A 78 3.87 -18.39 13.59
C LYS A 78 4.37 -17.51 12.45
N TYR A 79 5.20 -16.51 12.76
CA TYR A 79 5.92 -15.72 11.75
C TYR A 79 7.32 -15.40 12.28
N GLU A 80 8.33 -15.58 11.43
CA GLU A 80 9.68 -15.10 11.68
C GLU A 80 9.89 -13.86 10.82
N ILE A 81 10.32 -12.76 11.44
CA ILE A 81 10.73 -11.57 10.70
C ILE A 81 12.11 -11.91 10.13
N LEU A 82 12.19 -12.13 8.81
CA LEU A 82 13.48 -12.26 8.12
C LEU A 82 14.23 -10.94 8.29
N LYS A 83 15.26 -10.94 9.13
CA LYS A 83 16.08 -9.75 9.46
C LYS A 83 17.04 -9.35 8.33
N HIS A 84 17.17 -10.16 7.28
CA HIS A 84 18.20 -9.99 6.25
C HIS A 84 18.11 -8.69 5.44
N TYR A 85 16.94 -8.07 5.32
CA TYR A 85 16.79 -6.82 4.55
C TYR A 85 17.17 -5.54 5.30
N ALA A 86 17.44 -5.61 6.62
CA ALA A 86 17.77 -4.42 7.41
C ALA A 86 19.29 -4.15 7.49
N GLU A 87 20.13 -5.17 7.30
CA GLU A 87 21.58 -5.06 7.44
C GLU A 87 22.24 -4.53 6.16
N GLU A 88 21.71 -4.85 4.97
CA GLU A 88 22.29 -4.40 3.69
C GLU A 88 22.13 -2.89 3.42
N GLU A 89 21.05 -2.27 3.92
CA GLU A 89 20.84 -0.82 3.82
C GLU A 89 21.75 -0.03 4.80
N PHE A 90 22.12 -0.64 5.93
CA PHE A 90 23.05 -0.03 6.90
C PHE A 90 24.48 -0.01 6.35
N ILE A 91 24.93 -1.10 5.73
CA ILE A 91 26.30 -1.21 5.16
C ILE A 91 26.51 -0.26 3.98
N ARG A 92 25.52 -0.08 3.09
CA ARG A 92 25.65 0.89 1.97
C ARG A 92 25.77 2.34 2.43
N SER A 93 25.23 2.67 3.61
CA SER A 93 25.29 4.03 4.15
C SER A 93 26.64 4.35 4.83
N GLU A 94 27.39 3.34 5.27
CA GLU A 94 28.71 3.52 5.89
C GLU A 94 29.86 3.56 4.88
N THR A 95 29.69 2.96 3.68
CA THR A 95 30.77 2.94 2.67
C THR A 95 30.80 4.17 1.74
N SER A 96 29.92 5.16 1.92
CA SER A 96 29.88 6.38 1.09
C SER A 96 30.49 7.62 1.75
N HIS A 97 31.24 7.46 2.86
CA HIS A 97 32.16 8.52 3.28
C HIS A 97 33.38 8.49 2.36
N ASP A 98 33.32 9.28 1.29
CA ASP A 98 34.50 9.71 0.53
C ASP A 98 35.37 10.57 1.47
N PRO A 99 36.61 10.16 1.83
CA PRO A 99 37.58 11.12 2.29
C PRO A 99 38.16 11.83 1.06
N ASP A 100 38.18 13.16 1.14
CA ASP A 100 38.86 14.11 0.25
C ASP A 100 38.13 14.50 -1.05
N ILE A 101 37.48 15.68 -1.02
CA ILE A 101 37.90 16.94 -1.69
C ILE A 101 37.23 18.13 -0.98
#